data_AF-A0A563VN51-F1
#
_entry.id   AF-A0A563VN51-F1
#
_cell.length_a   1.000
_cell.length_b   1.000
_cell.length_c   1.000
_cell.angle_alpha   90.00
_cell.angle_beta   90.00
_cell.angle_gamma   90.00
#
_symmetry.space_group_name_H-M   'P 1'
#
loop_
_entity.id
_entity.type
_entity.pdbx_description
1 polymer ?
#
loop_
_entity_poly.entity_id
_entity_poly.type
_entity_poly.pdbx_seq_one_letter_code
_entity_poly.pdbx_strand_id
1 'polypeptide(L)'
;MIVTVGGIKGGSGKTTVATNLAVIRSKVKDLLLIDADDQETATDFTILRNSERESGAGYTSIRLSGSAVRTETKRLKDKYEDILIDTGGRDTASQRAALSVTDVLLVPFVPRSFDVWTLEKVSELGAELARILLAKVII
;
A
#
# COMPACT_ATOMS: atom_id res chain seq x y z
N MET A 1 9.70 -0.53 -8.96
CA MET A 1 8.42 0.18 -9.18
C MET A 1 7.79 0.48 -7.82
N ILE A 2 7.13 1.63 -7.66
CA ILE A 2 6.48 2.04 -6.41
C ILE A 2 4.96 1.94 -6.59
N VAL A 3 4.32 1.06 -5.82
CA VAL A 3 2.87 0.86 -5.87
C VAL A 3 2.28 1.20 -4.50
N THR A 4 1.35 2.14 -4.46
CA THR A 4 0.58 2.43 -3.24
C THR A 4 -0.75 1.71 -3.30
N VAL A 5 -1.07 0.96 -2.26
CA VAL A 5 -2.41 0.41 -2.02
C VAL A 5 -3.14 1.38 -1.11
N GLY A 6 -4.12 2.10 -1.66
CA GLY A 6 -4.72 3.25 -0.99
C GLY A 6 -6.19 3.47 -1.33
N GLY A 7 -6.78 4.45 -0.67
CA GLY A 7 -8.18 4.83 -0.88
C GLY A 7 -8.74 5.65 0.28
N ILE A 8 -9.88 6.29 0.05
CA ILE A 8 -10.48 7.25 1.01
C ILE A 8 -11.51 6.63 1.95
N LYS A 9 -11.64 5.30 1.95
CA LYS A 9 -12.62 4.58 2.77
C LYS A 9 -11.95 3.47 3.57
N GLY A 10 -12.32 3.37 4.85
CA GLY A 10 -11.96 2.24 5.71
C GLY A 10 -12.65 0.95 5.28
N GLY A 11 -12.04 -0.20 5.58
CA GLY A 11 -12.67 -1.51 5.36
C GLY A 11 -12.77 -2.00 3.91
N SER A 12 -12.05 -1.38 2.96
CA SER A 12 -12.07 -1.79 1.55
C SER A 12 -11.09 -2.91 1.17
N GLY A 13 -10.37 -3.49 2.15
CA GLY A 13 -9.40 -4.58 1.92
C GLY A 13 -7.99 -4.13 1.52
N LYS A 14 -7.61 -2.87 1.76
CA LYS A 14 -6.28 -2.30 1.39
C LYS A 14 -5.11 -3.12 1.91
N THR A 15 -4.98 -3.23 3.24
CA THR A 15 -3.91 -4.02 3.86
C THR A 15 -3.92 -5.47 3.42
N THR A 16 -5.10 -6.07 3.25
CA THR A 16 -5.22 -7.45 2.75
C THR A 16 -4.62 -7.60 1.35
N VAL A 17 -4.94 -6.68 0.43
CA VAL A 17 -4.38 -6.68 -0.92
C VAL A 17 -2.87 -6.39 -0.87
N ALA A 18 -2.45 -5.42 -0.05
CA ALA A 18 -1.04 -5.04 0.08
C ALA A 18 -0.19 -6.22 0.57
N THR A 19 -0.57 -6.83 1.69
CA THR A 19 0.16 -7.96 2.28
C THR A 19 0.22 -9.18 1.38
N ASN A 20 -0.88 -9.53 0.69
CA ASN A 20 -0.87 -10.64 -0.27
C ASN A 20 0.01 -10.34 -1.50
N LEU A 21 -0.05 -9.11 -2.01
CA LEU A 21 0.79 -8.71 -3.14
C LEU A 21 2.28 -8.72 -2.76
N ALA A 22 2.64 -8.26 -1.55
CA ALA A 22 4.00 -8.33 -1.03
C ALA A 22 4.52 -9.78 -1.03
N VAL A 23 3.75 -10.73 -0.49
CA VAL A 23 4.10 -12.16 -0.46
C VAL A 23 4.26 -12.76 -1.86
N ILE A 24 3.42 -12.37 -2.82
CA ILE A 24 3.50 -12.90 -4.18
C ILE A 24 4.71 -12.32 -4.92
N ARG A 25 4.89 -11.00 -4.85
CA ARG A 25 5.97 -10.29 -5.55
C ARG A 25 7.34 -10.64 -4.99
N SER A 26 7.46 -10.85 -3.68
CA SER A 26 8.74 -11.17 -3.06
C SER A 26 9.33 -12.52 -3.48
N LYS A 27 8.54 -13.39 -4.11
CA LYS A 27 9.03 -14.64 -4.71
C LYS A 27 9.86 -14.43 -5.98
N VAL A 28 9.76 -13.26 -6.61
CA VAL A 28 10.37 -13.00 -7.92
C VAL A 28 11.14 -11.67 -7.98
N LYS A 29 11.01 -10.82 -6.96
CA LYS A 29 11.61 -9.49 -6.88
C LYS A 29 12.03 -9.18 -5.46
N ASP A 30 13.14 -8.46 -5.29
CA ASP A 30 13.46 -7.87 -3.99
C ASP A 30 12.46 -6.76 -3.65
N LEU A 31 11.73 -6.95 -2.55
CA LEU A 31 10.55 -6.16 -2.21
C LEU A 31 10.67 -5.52 -0.82
N LEU A 32 10.33 -4.23 -0.79
CA LEU A 32 10.09 -3.47 0.42
C LEU A 32 8.58 -3.23 0.60
N LEU A 33 8.03 -3.65 1.73
CA LEU A 33 6.72 -3.24 2.22
C LEU A 33 6.88 -2.05 3.18
N ILE A 34 6.13 -0.98 2.94
CA ILE A 34 6.05 0.18 3.81
C ILE A 34 4.64 0.20 4.40
N ASP A 35 4.54 0.02 5.71
CA ASP A 35 3.31 0.24 6.46
C ASP A 35 3.21 1.73 6.82
N ALA A 36 2.27 2.41 6.17
CA ALA A 36 2.00 3.83 6.36
C ALA A 36 0.60 4.10 6.93
N ASP A 37 -0.05 3.07 7.49
CA ASP A 37 -1.29 3.19 8.25
C ASP A 37 -0.99 3.24 9.76
N ASP A 38 -1.68 4.13 10.46
CA ASP A 38 -1.63 4.25 11.92
C ASP A 38 -2.21 3.00 12.61
N GLN A 39 -2.99 2.17 11.90
CA GLN A 39 -3.52 0.90 12.40
C GLN A 39 -2.55 -0.28 12.33
N GLU A 40 -1.38 -0.10 11.74
CA GLU A 40 -0.25 -1.02 11.90
C GLU A 40 -0.45 -2.46 11.39
N THR A 41 -1.55 -2.73 10.68
CA THR A 41 -2.01 -4.09 10.39
C THR A 41 -1.05 -4.85 9.45
N ALA A 42 -0.38 -4.15 8.53
CA ALA A 42 0.62 -4.77 7.65
C ALA A 42 1.89 -5.19 8.42
N THR A 43 2.26 -4.41 9.44
CA THR A 43 3.37 -4.73 10.33
C THR A 43 3.04 -5.95 11.18
N ASP A 44 1.85 -5.99 11.81
CA ASP A 44 1.42 -7.15 12.61
C ASP A 44 1.39 -8.44 11.77
N PHE A 45 0.87 -8.36 10.54
CA PHE A 45 0.89 -9.47 9.60
C PHE A 45 2.32 -9.97 9.31
N THR A 46 3.27 -9.04 9.14
CA THR A 46 4.66 -9.37 8.84
C THR A 46 5.36 -9.99 10.05
N ILE A 47 5.13 -9.47 11.25
CA ILE A 47 5.65 -10.02 12.51
C ILE A 47 5.18 -11.47 12.66
N LEU A 48 3.88 -11.73 12.50
CA LEU A 48 3.33 -13.08 12.60
C LEU A 48 3.93 -14.04 11.57
N ARG A 49 4.14 -13.59 10.33
CA ARG A 49 4.81 -14.44 9.32
C ARG A 49 6.27 -14.75 9.66
N ASN A 50 6.97 -13.80 10.26
CA ASN A 50 8.35 -14.01 10.69
C ASN A 50 8.44 -14.98 11.87
N SER A 51 7.45 -15.03 12.77
CA SER A 51 7.43 -15.99 13.88
C SER A 51 6.96 -17.38 13.45
N GLU A 52 5.93 -17.47 12.61
CA GLU A 52 5.24 -18.73 12.32
C GLU A 52 5.80 -19.50 11.10
N ARG A 53 6.72 -18.91 10.32
CA ARG A 53 7.26 -19.55 9.11
C ARG A 53 8.78 -19.63 9.15
N GLU A 54 9.30 -20.80 8.81
CA GLU A 54 10.74 -21.05 8.71
C GLU A 54 11.44 -20.09 7.72
N SER A 55 10.80 -19.77 6.60
CA SER A 55 11.32 -18.81 5.61
C SER A 55 11.05 -17.34 5.96
N GLY A 56 10.40 -17.07 7.10
CA GLY A 56 9.86 -15.75 7.46
C GLY A 56 8.87 -15.18 6.45
N ALA A 57 8.73 -13.86 6.45
CA ALA A 57 7.84 -13.13 5.55
C ALA A 57 8.28 -13.21 4.08
N GLY A 58 9.60 -13.29 3.84
CA GLY A 58 10.21 -13.34 2.51
C GLY A 58 10.37 -11.99 1.83
N TYR A 59 10.22 -10.88 2.57
CA TYR A 59 10.41 -9.50 2.11
C TYR A 59 10.86 -8.61 3.28
N THR A 60 11.38 -7.42 2.99
CA THR A 60 11.67 -6.41 4.03
C THR A 60 10.42 -5.58 4.31
N SER A 61 10.15 -5.27 5.58
CA SER A 61 9.05 -4.37 5.96
C SER A 61 9.53 -3.28 6.90
N ILE A 62 9.04 -2.05 6.71
CA ILE A 62 9.29 -0.91 7.60
C ILE A 62 8.00 -0.14 7.87
N ARG A 63 7.94 0.54 9.02
CA ARG A 63 6.89 1.50 9.35
C ARG A 63 7.37 2.91 9.05
N LEU A 64 6.54 3.71 8.38
CA LEU A 64 6.80 5.12 8.14
C LEU A 64 5.51 5.93 8.28
N SER A 65 5.60 7.18 8.72
CA SER A 65 4.45 8.06 8.87
C SER A 65 4.74 9.48 8.37
N GLY A 66 3.67 10.20 8.00
CA GLY A 66 3.75 11.58 7.54
C GLY A 66 4.71 11.76 6.35
N SER A 67 5.55 12.79 6.42
CA SER A 67 6.51 13.12 5.36
C SER A 67 7.62 12.08 5.19
N ALA A 68 7.90 11.26 6.22
CA ALA A 68 8.93 10.23 6.18
C ALA A 68 8.64 9.18 5.10
N VAL A 69 7.35 8.90 4.85
CA VAL A 69 6.92 7.99 3.77
C VAL A 69 7.54 8.45 2.44
N ARG A 70 7.49 9.74 2.12
CA ARG A 70 8.07 10.28 0.88
C ARG A 70 9.60 10.25 0.91
N THR A 71 10.22 10.77 1.98
CA THR A 71 11.67 10.97 2.02
C THR A 71 12.42 9.65 2.05
N GLU A 72 11.97 8.69 2.87
CA GLU A 72 12.62 7.40 2.97
C GLU A 72 12.33 6.51 1.77
N THR A 73 11.13 6.55 1.19
CA THR A 73 10.86 5.83 -0.06
C THR A 73 11.81 6.28 -1.17
N LYS A 74 12.04 7.60 -1.33
CA LYS A 74 13.00 8.10 -2.32
C LYS A 74 14.43 7.62 -2.05
N ARG A 75 14.84 7.56 -0.78
CA ARG A 75 16.18 7.09 -0.38
C ARG A 75 16.37 5.59 -0.60
N LEU A 76 15.30 4.81 -0.43
CA LEU A 76 15.32 3.35 -0.55
C LEU A 76 14.98 2.86 -1.95
N LYS A 77 14.49 3.73 -2.85
CA LYS A 77 14.05 3.39 -4.21
C LYS A 77 15.06 2.55 -4.98
N ASP A 78 16.34 2.89 -4.90
CA ASP A 78 17.39 2.22 -5.68
C ASP A 78 17.91 0.94 -5.02
N LYS A 79 17.43 0.61 -3.82
CA LYS A 79 17.82 -0.61 -3.07
C LYS A 79 16.89 -1.79 -3.28
N TYR A 80 15.66 -1.54 -3.76
CA TYR A 80 14.64 -2.54 -3.93
C TYR A 80 14.11 -2.50 -5.36
N GLU A 81 13.79 -3.67 -5.91
CA GLU A 81 13.20 -3.72 -7.25
C GLU A 81 11.74 -3.23 -7.22
N ASP A 82 11.01 -3.55 -6.15
CA ASP A 82 9.65 -3.08 -5.90
C ASP A 82 9.49 -2.53 -4.48
N ILE A 83 8.70 -1.45 -4.39
CA ILE A 83 8.24 -0.89 -3.12
C ILE A 83 6.71 -0.90 -3.12
N LEU A 84 6.13 -1.50 -2.10
CA LEU A 84 4.70 -1.49 -1.85
C LEU A 84 4.40 -0.63 -0.63
N ILE A 85 3.50 0.34 -0.76
CA ILE A 85 3.09 1.22 0.34
C ILE A 85 1.65 0.91 0.70
N ASP A 86 1.41 0.40 1.91
CA ASP A 86 0.06 0.22 2.46
C ASP A 86 -0.37 1.51 3.15
N THR A 87 -1.53 2.04 2.78
CA THR A 87 -2.07 3.27 3.36
C THR A 87 -3.46 3.04 3.93
N GLY A 88 -3.77 3.79 5.00
CA GLY A 88 -5.07 3.73 5.64
C GLY A 88 -6.22 4.26 4.79
N GLY A 89 -7.44 4.09 5.30
CA GLY A 89 -8.68 4.45 4.61
C GLY A 89 -9.10 5.92 4.75
N ARG A 90 -8.16 6.83 4.96
CA ARG A 90 -8.42 8.24 5.26
C ARG A 90 -7.38 9.10 4.55
N ASP A 91 -7.78 10.26 4.07
CA ASP A 91 -6.87 11.25 3.52
C ASP A 91 -5.93 11.81 4.62
N THR A 92 -4.76 11.17 4.76
CA THR A 92 -3.74 11.49 5.77
C THR A 92 -2.48 12.09 5.13
N ALA A 93 -1.64 12.70 5.96
CA ALA A 93 -0.31 13.15 5.53
C ALA A 93 0.53 11.99 4.97
N SER A 94 0.43 10.80 5.57
CA SER A 94 1.10 9.57 5.09
C SER A 94 0.60 9.17 3.70
N GLN A 95 -0.72 9.16 3.47
CA GLN A 95 -1.29 8.82 2.17
C GLN A 95 -0.89 9.83 1.09
N ARG A 96 -1.00 11.14 1.36
CA ARG A 96 -0.56 12.18 0.42
C ARG A 96 0.94 12.09 0.13
N ALA A 97 1.77 11.79 1.14
CA ALA A 97 3.20 11.57 0.95
C ALA A 97 3.49 10.34 0.08
N ALA A 98 2.79 9.22 0.30
CA ALA A 98 2.90 8.02 -0.53
C ALA A 98 2.55 8.30 -1.99
N LEU A 99 1.42 8.96 -2.24
CA LEU A 99 0.95 9.29 -3.59
C LEU A 99 1.96 10.14 -4.38
N SER A 100 2.68 11.05 -3.71
CA SER A 100 3.70 11.90 -4.36
C SER A 100 4.93 11.16 -4.91
N VAL A 101 5.11 9.88 -4.56
CA VAL A 101 6.22 9.02 -5.03
C VAL A 101 5.73 7.76 -5.74
N THR A 102 4.42 7.64 -5.94
CA THR A 102 3.78 6.43 -6.45
C THR A 102 3.82 6.40 -7.97
N ASP A 103 4.28 5.28 -8.54
CA ASP A 103 4.14 5.03 -9.98
C ASP A 103 2.70 4.56 -10.29
N VAL A 104 2.15 3.69 -9.43
CA VAL A 104 0.81 3.09 -9.58
C VAL A 104 0.02 3.15 -8.28
N LEU A 105 -1.16 3.79 -8.32
CA LEU A 105 -2.13 3.74 -7.22
C LEU A 105 -3.10 2.58 -7.46
N LEU A 106 -3.05 1.57 -6.59
CA LEU A 106 -4.00 0.48 -6.54
C LEU A 106 -5.11 0.84 -5.54
N VAL A 107 -6.37 0.85 -6.01
CA VAL A 107 -7.53 1.21 -5.18
C VAL A 107 -8.45 0.01 -5.00
N PRO A 108 -8.31 -0.76 -3.90
CA PRO A 108 -9.26 -1.79 -3.52
C PRO A 108 -10.61 -1.17 -3.12
N PHE A 109 -11.70 -1.70 -3.68
CA PHE A 109 -13.06 -1.31 -3.33
C PHE A 109 -13.99 -2.52 -3.24
N VAL A 110 -14.98 -2.41 -2.36
CA VAL A 110 -16.09 -3.38 -2.26
C VAL A 110 -17.13 -3.02 -3.31
N PRO A 111 -17.77 -3.97 -4.02
CA PRO A 111 -18.69 -3.68 -5.11
C PRO A 111 -20.09 -3.26 -4.64
N ARG A 112 -20.17 -2.22 -3.80
CA ARG A 112 -21.43 -1.59 -3.37
C ARG A 112 -21.56 -0.21 -3.99
N SER A 113 -22.78 0.24 -4.26
CA SER A 113 -23.03 1.51 -4.96
C SER A 113 -22.32 2.71 -4.31
N PHE A 114 -22.31 2.77 -2.98
CA PHE A 114 -21.62 3.83 -2.23
C PHE A 114 -20.09 3.81 -2.39
N ASP A 115 -19.48 2.65 -2.59
CA ASP A 115 -18.05 2.51 -2.80
C ASP A 115 -17.65 2.95 -4.22
N VAL A 116 -18.50 2.71 -5.22
CA VAL A 116 -18.29 3.20 -6.59
C VAL A 116 -18.26 4.73 -6.63
N TRP A 117 -19.15 5.40 -5.89
CA TRP A 117 -19.17 6.87 -5.82
C TRP A 117 -17.91 7.47 -5.18
N THR A 118 -17.19 6.71 -4.33
CA THR A 118 -15.93 7.19 -3.77
C THR A 118 -14.79 7.22 -4.80
N LEU A 119 -14.95 6.56 -5.95
CA LEU A 119 -13.92 6.54 -6.99
C LEU A 119 -13.69 7.92 -7.61
N GLU A 120 -14.73 8.74 -7.75
CA GLU A 120 -14.59 10.12 -8.27
C GLU A 120 -13.64 10.94 -7.39
N LYS A 121 -13.83 10.88 -6.07
CA LYS A 121 -12.97 11.56 -5.09
C LYS A 121 -11.53 11.01 -5.05
N VAL A 122 -11.35 9.71 -5.26
CA VAL A 122 -10.00 9.12 -5.35
C VAL A 122 -9.30 9.55 -6.64
N SER A 123 -10.06 9.69 -7.73
CA SER A 123 -9.54 10.24 -8.98
C SER A 123 -9.04 11.67 -8.77
N GLU A 124 -9.80 12.52 -8.09
CA GLU A 124 -9.37 13.90 -7.78
C GLU A 124 -8.07 13.94 -6.93
N LEU A 125 -7.90 13.00 -6.00
CA LEU A 125 -6.71 12.92 -5.14
C LEU A 125 -5.44 12.46 -5.89
N GLY A 126 -5.60 11.64 -6.94
CA GLY A 126 -4.50 10.91 -7.58
C GLY A 126 -4.25 11.22 -9.06
N ALA A 127 -5.19 11.86 -9.75
CA ALA A 127 -5.16 12.02 -11.22
C ALA A 127 -3.95 12.80 -11.74
N GLU A 128 -3.35 13.68 -10.94
CA GLU A 128 -2.18 14.45 -11.34
C GLU A 128 -0.84 13.78 -10.99
N LEU A 129 -0.84 12.73 -10.15
CA LEU A 129 0.38 12.23 -9.50
C LEU A 129 0.77 10.80 -9.88
N ALA A 130 -0.19 9.94 -10.23
CA ALA A 130 0.08 8.52 -10.47
C ALA A 130 -0.90 7.87 -11.47
N ARG A 131 -0.48 6.76 -12.08
CA ARG A 131 -1.40 5.91 -12.84
C ARG A 131 -2.34 5.19 -11.88
N ILE A 132 -3.66 5.36 -12.05
CA ILE A 132 -4.67 4.71 -11.20
C ILE A 132 -5.07 3.36 -11.79
N LEU A 133 -5.01 2.30 -10.97
CA LEU A 133 -5.55 0.98 -11.25
C LEU A 133 -6.65 0.65 -10.24
N LEU A 134 -7.85 0.36 -10.75
CA LEU A 134 -8.99 -0.04 -9.94
C LEU A 134 -8.98 -1.55 -9.71
N ALA A 135 -9.03 -1.98 -8.44
CA ALA A 135 -9.10 -3.38 -8.07
C ALA A 135 -10.42 -3.69 -7.37
N LYS A 136 -11.30 -4.42 -8.06
CA LYS A 136 -12.56 -4.89 -7.48
C LYS A 136 -12.27 -6.05 -6.53
N VAL A 137 -12.57 -5.86 -5.24
CA VAL A 137 -12.47 -6.92 -4.23
C VAL A 137 -13.82 -7.64 -4.18
N ILE A 138 -13.88 -8.84 -4.76
CA ILE A 138 -15.04 -9.74 -4.65
C ILE A 138 -14.74 -10.69 -3.50
N ILE A 139 -15.39 -10.48 -2.36
CA ILE A 139 -15.37 -11.38 -1.20
C ILE A 139 -16.72 -12.08 -1.13
#